data_AF-A0A0D2DNV9-F1
#
_entry.id   AF-A0A0D2DNV9-F1
#
_cell.length_a   1.000
_cell.length_b   1.000
_cell.length_c   1.000
_cell.angle_alpha   90.00
_cell.angle_beta   90.00
_cell.angle_gamma   90.00
#
_symmetry.space_group_name_H-M   'P 1'
#
loop_
_entity.id
_entity.type
_entity.pdbx_description
1 polymer ?
#
loop_
_entity_poly.entity_id
_entity_poly.type
_entity_poly.pdbx_seq_one_letter_code
_entity_poly.pdbx_strand_id
1 'polypeptide(L)'
;MRTLIFTGRPLRIQRTPYIAHWESHRQDEIRQLTSKGKIPLDIEIDRLHTSGELTEEIEDQSVKRPMGMVSGLVNKPDQPAAEIVAEIVEDATQLLGSASHYLTLPSKM
;
A
#
# COMPACT_ATOMS: atom_id res chain seq x y z
N MET A 1 3.91 -0.38 -3.06
CA MET A 1 4.54 0.29 -4.23
C MET A 1 3.75 1.53 -4.59
N ARG A 2 4.32 2.54 -5.24
CA ARG A 2 3.58 3.75 -5.71
C ARG A 2 3.34 3.63 -7.21
N THR A 3 2.10 3.83 -7.66
CA THR A 3 1.68 3.64 -9.07
C THR A 3 0.64 4.69 -9.48
N LEU A 4 0.48 4.91 -10.80
CA LEU A 4 -0.56 5.75 -11.39
C LEU A 4 -1.72 4.94 -12.00
N ILE A 5 -1.60 3.62 -12.12
CA ILE A 5 -2.49 2.80 -12.97
C ILE A 5 -3.96 2.81 -12.53
N PHE A 6 -4.24 3.10 -11.26
CA PHE A 6 -5.58 3.05 -10.66
C PHE A 6 -6.33 4.39 -10.65
N THR A 7 -5.63 5.52 -10.73
CA THR A 7 -6.24 6.85 -10.52
C THR A 7 -5.65 7.94 -11.41
N GLY A 8 -4.60 7.64 -12.18
CA GLY A 8 -3.78 8.64 -12.87
C GLY A 8 -2.96 9.53 -11.94
N ARG A 9 -3.05 9.33 -10.62
CA ARG A 9 -2.34 10.07 -9.58
C ARG A 9 -1.54 9.11 -8.70
N PRO A 10 -0.45 9.57 -8.07
CA PRO A 10 0.37 8.67 -7.26
C PRO A 10 -0.43 8.05 -6.10
N LEU A 11 -0.62 6.74 -6.13
CA LEU A 11 -1.29 5.95 -5.09
C LEU A 11 -0.36 4.85 -4.58
N ARG A 12 -0.30 4.65 -3.26
CA ARG A 12 0.40 3.50 -2.67
C ARG A 12 -0.55 2.30 -2.59
N ILE A 13 -0.12 1.19 -3.19
CA ILE A 13 -0.90 -0.04 -3.33
C ILE A 13 -0.05 -1.26 -2.91
N GLN A 14 -0.72 -2.33 -2.49
CA GLN A 14 -0.12 -3.66 -2.31
C GLN A 14 0.63 -4.09 -3.57
N ARG A 15 1.89 -4.52 -3.43
CA ARG A 15 2.64 -5.00 -4.59
C ARG A 15 2.20 -6.42 -4.94
N THR A 16 1.64 -6.60 -6.13
CA THR A 16 1.40 -7.90 -6.76
C THR A 16 2.32 -8.07 -7.99
N PRO A 17 2.58 -9.29 -8.47
CA PRO A 17 3.32 -9.51 -9.71
C PRO A 17 2.73 -8.75 -10.90
N TYR A 18 1.40 -8.74 -11.04
CA TYR A 18 0.70 -8.00 -12.09
C TYR A 18 0.98 -6.49 -12.06
N ILE A 19 0.84 -5.85 -10.90
CA ILE A 19 1.09 -4.41 -10.76
C ILE A 19 2.58 -4.10 -10.92
N ALA A 20 3.47 -4.99 -10.45
CA ALA A 20 4.91 -4.85 -10.64
C ALA A 20 5.29 -4.88 -12.12
N HIS A 21 4.66 -5.76 -12.92
CA HIS A 21 4.86 -5.84 -14.36
C HIS A 21 4.45 -4.54 -15.08
N TRP A 22 3.33 -3.93 -14.69
CA TRP A 22 2.94 -2.62 -15.19
C TRP A 22 4.02 -1.56 -14.96
N GLU A 23 4.56 -1.51 -13.75
CA GLU A 23 5.58 -0.53 -13.39
C GLU A 23 6.95 -0.82 -14.02
N SER A 24 7.31 -2.06 -14.33
CA SER A 24 8.60 -2.38 -14.94
C SER A 24 8.60 -2.41 -16.47
N HIS A 25 7.48 -2.76 -17.12
CA HIS A 25 7.45 -3.00 -18.57
C HIS A 25 6.49 -2.08 -19.35
N ARG A 26 5.56 -1.37 -18.70
CA ARG A 26 4.49 -0.61 -19.38
C ARG A 26 4.49 0.89 -19.06
N GLN A 27 5.64 1.45 -18.66
CA GLN A 27 5.75 2.87 -18.26
C GLN A 27 5.33 3.87 -19.34
N ASP A 28 5.63 3.59 -20.61
CA ASP A 28 5.23 4.48 -21.72
C ASP A 28 3.71 4.50 -21.92
N GLU A 29 3.06 3.35 -21.78
CA GLU A 29 1.61 3.24 -21.86
C GLU A 29 0.93 3.96 -20.70
N ILE A 30 1.47 3.81 -19.48
CA ILE A 30 1.02 4.56 -18.30
C ILE A 30 1.07 6.06 -18.59
N ARG A 31 2.20 6.58 -19.09
CA ARG A 31 2.35 8.01 -19.43
C ARG A 31 1.36 8.44 -20.51
N GLN A 32 1.22 7.66 -21.58
CA GLN A 32 0.35 8.00 -22.69
C GLN A 32 -1.12 8.06 -22.26
N LEU A 33 -1.61 7.06 -21.52
CA LEU A 33 -3.00 7.00 -21.08
C LEU A 33 -3.31 8.08 -20.05
N THR A 34 -2.43 8.28 -19.06
CA THR A 34 -2.61 9.31 -18.04
C THR A 34 -2.55 10.73 -18.61
N SER A 35 -1.72 10.98 -19.63
CA SER A 35 -1.69 12.29 -20.34
C SER A 35 -3.01 12.62 -21.05
N LYS A 36 -3.77 11.60 -21.44
CA LYS A 36 -5.10 11.72 -22.07
C LYS A 36 -6.24 11.73 -21.03
N GLY A 37 -5.91 11.76 -19.74
CA GLY A 37 -6.90 11.70 -18.65
C GLY A 37 -7.60 10.35 -18.51
N LYS A 38 -7.01 9.27 -19.04
CA LYS A 38 -7.58 7.92 -18.95
C LYS A 38 -6.88 7.10 -17.87
N ILE A 39 -7.64 6.22 -17.20
CA ILE A 39 -7.11 5.31 -16.17
C ILE A 39 -6.57 4.05 -16.87
N PRO A 40 -5.26 3.73 -16.74
CA PRO A 40 -4.66 2.60 -17.44
C PRO A 40 -5.32 1.25 -17.14
N LEU A 41 -5.63 0.99 -15.86
CA LEU A 41 -6.15 -0.31 -15.47
C LEU A 41 -7.56 -0.56 -16.01
N ASP A 42 -8.46 0.43 -15.94
CA ASP A 42 -9.84 0.28 -16.42
C ASP A 42 -9.87 -0.11 -17.90
N ILE A 43 -9.05 0.55 -18.74
CA ILE A 43 -8.93 0.23 -20.16
C ILE A 43 -8.40 -1.20 -20.38
N GLU A 44 -7.40 -1.61 -19.60
CA GLU A 44 -6.80 -2.93 -19.74
C GLU A 44 -7.78 -4.03 -19.35
N ILE A 45 -8.51 -3.86 -18.24
CA ILE A 45 -9.51 -4.83 -17.80
C ILE A 45 -10.63 -4.94 -18.84
N ASP A 46 -11.12 -3.81 -19.38
CA ASP A 46 -12.11 -3.82 -20.47
C ASP A 46 -11.58 -4.54 -21.71
N ARG A 47 -10.30 -4.32 -22.07
CA ARG A 47 -9.65 -4.99 -23.21
C ARG A 47 -9.57 -6.50 -22.98
N LEU A 48 -9.05 -6.93 -21.82
CA LEU A 48 -8.88 -8.34 -21.47
C LEU A 48 -10.22 -9.08 -21.36
N HIS A 49 -11.23 -8.40 -20.82
CA HIS A 49 -12.59 -8.94 -20.76
C HIS A 49 -13.16 -9.14 -22.18
N THR A 50 -12.99 -8.16 -23.06
CA THR A 50 -13.47 -8.23 -24.44
C THR A 50 -12.70 -9.25 -25.29
N SER A 51 -11.40 -9.44 -25.04
CA SER A 51 -10.59 -10.44 -25.74
C SER A 51 -10.74 -11.86 -25.18
N GLY A 52 -11.38 -12.03 -24.02
CA GLY A 52 -11.49 -13.31 -23.33
C GLY A 52 -10.19 -13.77 -22.66
N GLU A 53 -9.24 -12.86 -22.45
CA GLU A 53 -7.94 -13.11 -21.81
C GLU A 53 -7.92 -12.73 -20.32
N LEU A 54 -9.04 -12.21 -19.80
CA LEU A 54 -9.17 -11.91 -18.38
C LEU A 54 -9.29 -13.21 -17.59
N THR A 55 -8.24 -13.55 -16.85
CA THR A 55 -8.20 -14.70 -15.95
C THR A 55 -8.52 -14.27 -14.52
N GLU A 56 -9.02 -15.21 -13.70
CA GLU A 56 -9.27 -14.99 -12.26
C GLU A 56 -8.00 -14.51 -11.52
N GLU A 57 -6.82 -15.00 -11.92
CA GLU A 57 -5.54 -14.57 -11.36
C GLU A 57 -5.26 -13.08 -11.66
N ILE A 58 -5.55 -12.62 -12.87
CA ILE A 58 -5.40 -11.20 -13.23
C ILE A 58 -6.40 -10.36 -12.45
N GLU A 59 -7.63 -10.82 -12.30
CA GLU A 59 -8.65 -10.14 -11.50
C GLU A 59 -8.19 -9.97 -10.05
N ASP A 60 -7.74 -11.05 -9.38
CA ASP A 60 -7.26 -10.96 -7.99
C ASP A 60 -6.01 -10.06 -7.84
N GLN A 61 -5.05 -10.20 -8.74
CA GLN A 61 -3.80 -9.43 -8.65
C GLN A 61 -3.95 -7.96 -9.07
N SER A 62 -5.04 -7.61 -9.77
CA SER A 62 -5.36 -6.24 -10.17
C SER A 62 -6.30 -5.53 -9.19
N VAL A 63 -6.76 -6.18 -8.12
CA VAL A 63 -7.60 -5.55 -7.11
C VAL A 63 -6.91 -4.34 -6.49
N LYS A 64 -7.64 -3.22 -6.43
CA LYS A 64 -7.19 -1.97 -5.83
C LYS A 64 -7.12 -2.06 -4.30
N ARG A 65 -5.96 -2.46 -3.77
CA ARG A 65 -5.69 -2.59 -2.32
C ARG A 65 -4.75 -1.48 -1.82
N PRO A 66 -5.26 -0.29 -1.44
CA PRO A 66 -4.44 0.81 -0.94
C PRO A 66 -3.87 0.48 0.43
N MET A 67 -2.53 0.50 0.54
CA MET A 67 -1.85 0.23 1.81
C MET A 67 -0.57 1.05 1.96
N GLY A 68 -0.28 1.46 3.20
CA GLY A 68 0.95 2.14 3.57
C GLY A 68 2.15 1.18 3.64
N MET A 69 3.34 1.70 3.95
CA MET A 69 4.52 0.85 4.18
C MET A 69 4.46 0.12 5.54
N VAL A 70 3.77 0.72 6.51
CA VAL A 70 3.66 0.23 7.88
C VAL A 70 2.66 -0.94 7.99
N SER A 71 1.92 -1.26 6.92
CA SER A 71 0.95 -2.36 6.93
C SER A 71 1.56 -3.73 7.24
N GLY A 72 2.85 -3.93 7.01
CA GLY A 72 3.55 -5.16 7.40
C GLY A 72 3.70 -5.35 8.91
N LEU A 73 3.42 -4.32 9.72
CA LEU A 73 3.38 -4.41 11.18
C LEU A 73 1.97 -4.74 11.72
N VAL A 74 0.94 -4.69 10.87
CA VAL A 74 -0.44 -4.97 11.28
C VAL A 74 -0.69 -6.47 11.20
N ASN A 75 -0.58 -7.16 12.34
CA ASN A 75 -0.59 -8.63 12.42
C ASN A 75 -1.73 -9.21 13.27
N LYS A 76 -2.59 -8.37 13.86
CA LYS A 76 -3.74 -8.80 14.67
C LYS A 76 -5.01 -8.77 13.81
N PRO A 77 -5.60 -9.92 13.44
CA PRO A 77 -6.85 -9.94 12.70
C PRO A 77 -8.00 -9.48 13.60
N ASP A 78 -9.00 -8.83 12.98
CA ASP A 78 -10.28 -8.47 13.60
C ASP A 78 -10.20 -7.67 14.90
N GLN A 79 -9.11 -6.91 15.09
CA GLN A 79 -8.89 -6.10 16.28
C GLN A 79 -9.90 -4.94 16.35
N PRO A 80 -10.65 -4.77 17.47
CA PRO A 80 -11.59 -3.67 17.63
C PRO A 80 -10.90 -2.31 17.61
N ALA A 81 -11.57 -1.30 17.05
CA ALA A 81 -11.01 0.06 16.95
C ALA A 81 -10.58 0.64 18.31
N ALA A 82 -11.32 0.36 19.38
CA ALA A 82 -10.97 0.81 20.73
C ALA A 82 -9.64 0.21 21.22
N GLU A 83 -9.41 -1.07 20.92
CA GLU A 83 -8.19 -1.76 21.32
C GLU A 83 -6.97 -1.25 20.54
N ILE A 84 -7.14 -1.01 19.23
CA ILE A 84 -6.09 -0.40 18.39
C ILE A 84 -5.64 0.95 18.97
N VAL A 85 -6.60 1.81 19.34
CA VAL A 85 -6.29 3.13 19.91
C VAL A 85 -5.63 2.99 21.29
N ALA A 86 -6.11 2.08 22.13
CA ALA A 86 -5.51 1.82 23.43
C ALA A 86 -4.05 1.38 23.30
N GLU A 87 -3.76 0.41 22.41
CA GLU A 87 -2.41 -0.08 22.12
C GLU A 87 -1.48 1.04 21.63
N ILE A 88 -1.94 1.87 20.69
CA ILE A 88 -1.16 3.02 20.19
C ILE A 88 -0.75 3.96 21.35
N VAL A 89 -1.66 4.23 22.27
CA VAL A 89 -1.40 5.15 23.39
C VAL A 89 -0.51 4.48 24.43
N GLU A 90 -0.78 3.24 24.81
CA GLU A 90 -0.02 2.49 25.80
C GLU A 90 1.44 2.31 25.35
N ASP A 91 1.65 1.82 24.13
CA ASP A 91 2.98 1.65 23.54
C ASP A 91 3.74 2.98 23.48
N ALA A 92 3.06 4.07 23.08
CA ALA A 92 3.67 5.39 23.05
C ALA A 92 4.10 5.86 24.46
N THR A 93 3.27 5.65 25.49
CA THR A 93 3.62 6.01 26.87
C THR A 93 4.80 5.21 27.39
N GLN A 94 4.85 3.91 27.09
CA GLN A 94 5.95 3.02 27.48
C GLN A 94 7.27 3.42 26.78
N LEU A 95 7.22 3.68 25.48
CA LEU A 95 8.38 4.11 24.70
C LEU A 95 8.90 5.47 25.18
N LEU A 96 8.03 6.45 25.42
CA LEU A 96 8.43 7.76 25.93
C LEU A 96 8.98 7.68 27.37
N GLY A 97 8.38 6.86 28.23
CA GLY A 97 8.87 6.64 29.60
C GLY A 97 10.26 6.02 29.62
N SER A 98 10.47 4.98 28.80
CA SER A 98 11.79 4.33 28.68
C SER A 98 12.85 5.24 28.06
N ALA A 99 12.46 6.11 27.12
CA ALA A 99 13.38 7.05 26.48
C ALA A 99 14.04 8.01 27.48
N SER A 100 13.36 8.35 28.58
CA SER A 100 13.90 9.20 29.64
C SER A 100 15.19 8.65 30.26
N HIS A 101 15.35 7.32 30.32
CA HIS A 101 16.56 6.70 30.87
C HIS A 101 17.80 6.97 30.02
N TYR A 102 17.65 7.17 28.71
CA TYR A 102 18.77 7.50 27.81
C TYR A 102 19.17 8.98 27.89
N LEU A 103 18.32 9.84 28.47
CA LEU A 103 18.60 11.27 28.64
C LEU A 103 19.25 11.58 29.98
N THR A 104 19.01 10.77 31.01
CA THR A 104 19.62 10.93 32.33
C THR A 104 20.97 10.19 32.40
N LEU A 105 22.06 10.92 32.66
CA LEU A 105 23.33 10.28 32.98
C LEU A 105 23.18 9.46 34.28
N PRO A 106 23.67 8.22 34.34
CA PRO A 106 23.69 7.48 35.60
C PRO A 106 24.53 8.27 36.61
N SER A 107 23.94 8.55 37.78
CA SER A 107 24.65 9.22 38.87
C SER A 107 25.85 8.34 39.27
N LYS A 108 27.07 8.87 39.12
CA LYS A 108 28.27 8.22 39.66
C LYS A 108 28.14 8.12 41.18
N MET A 109 28.09 6.89 41.70
CA MET A 109 28.41 6.59 43.09
C MET A 109 29.92 6.40 43.23
#